data_AF-A0A7K0C231-F1
#
_entry.id   AF-A0A7K0C231-F1
#
_cell.length_a   1.000
_cell.length_b   1.000
_cell.length_c   1.000
_cell.angle_alpha   90.00
_cell.angle_beta   90.00
_cell.angle_gamma   90.00
#
_symmetry.space_group_name_H-M   'P 1'
#
loop_
_entity.id
_entity.type
_entity.pdbx_description
1 polymer ?
#
loop_
_entity_poly.entity_id
_entity_poly.type
_entity_poly.pdbx_seq_one_letter_code
_entity_poly.pdbx_strand_id
1 'polypeptide(L)'
;MGFGFRVGIPGASVRVSTRGVRASAGPRVARVSVGSGGTRVSSGMGPFFASTSVSGSRGRKGTSTRRSPRSRPAGPSPAQLERARWQAERAQQEAERDAAIARLNELRRQTTSVHLTMFPPARPPQVPPPPQLGLPWALAEARAFHLHGVGRFARAERAGAGRAAEQDAHLYLAAEQARLGHEHQRLAAEARNWWEALNANDEQTVCEAVNTAFADNPAAGCAVGVDGGVLSVVVRLPDLDSLPEQMPGLTPAGRPTLKRLTKRDRTRWWLTVMGSNVIATLKEAFATAPAITAIDLAVLTRIPATGRLGFVAYGRWDRAAIESRRWRTAEDALRFLDIGQDVVCSVTTASGNPAGMIKPLDTDRLPGLQALLDNSTDEAGLDESLSMGQDVPARAEPYPVRSFAQWKQEAGAAPLPPFQSAPPMTLAPGQAVVLPEGALQGLLAAFSFSGADADLTLLLTGSNGQVAGDDDFVFYNQPFALQGAARLLGKRSEGMCSTERAALHLSALPDRVQRVIVSINMDVDTGRTCGALTHAVLRLQGVDGTSWEFRPPADPAIRAMVMAELYRHTLDGRPVWKLRALGQGWADGLDGLARSHGVHID
;
A
#
# COMPACT_ATOMS: atom_id res chain seq x y z
N MET A 1 57.11 -8.86 27.99
CA MET A 1 55.79 -9.35 27.54
C MET A 1 54.76 -8.97 28.59
N GLY A 2 53.60 -8.45 28.19
CA GLY A 2 52.55 -8.02 29.11
C GLY A 2 51.24 -8.68 28.73
N PHE A 3 50.56 -9.29 29.71
CA PHE A 3 49.25 -9.90 29.53
C PHE A 3 48.16 -8.83 29.70
N GLY A 4 47.26 -8.74 28.72
CA GLY A 4 46.06 -7.90 28.79
C GLY A 4 44.84 -8.78 28.67
N PHE A 5 43.87 -8.61 29.55
CA PHE A 5 42.58 -9.28 29.46
C PHE A 5 41.47 -8.23 29.34
N ARG A 6 40.44 -8.52 28.54
CA ARG A 6 39.22 -7.71 28.51
C ARG A 6 38.38 -8.09 29.73
N VAL A 7 38.03 -7.11 30.54
CA VAL A 7 36.94 -7.25 31.51
C VAL A 7 35.65 -7.02 30.72
N GLY A 8 34.62 -7.85 30.93
CA GLY A 8 33.46 -8.05 30.04
C GLY A 8 32.50 -6.88 29.78
N ILE A 9 33.00 -5.65 29.59
CA ILE A 9 32.23 -4.46 29.23
C ILE A 9 32.83 -3.86 27.94
N PRO A 10 32.04 -3.64 26.87
CA PRO A 10 32.52 -3.01 25.64
C PRO A 10 33.11 -1.62 25.90
N GLY A 11 34.38 -1.40 25.53
CA GLY A 11 35.05 -0.09 25.66
C GLY A 11 35.93 0.10 26.90
N ALA A 12 35.99 -0.88 27.81
CA ALA A 12 36.92 -0.88 28.94
C ALA A 12 38.07 -1.89 28.74
N SER A 13 39.30 -1.52 29.11
CA SER A 13 40.42 -2.46 29.12
C SER A 13 41.39 -2.21 30.26
N VAL A 14 41.87 -3.29 30.87
CA VAL A 14 42.90 -3.26 31.91
C VAL A 14 44.15 -3.93 31.35
N ARG A 15 45.24 -3.17 31.23
CA ARG A 15 46.55 -3.69 30.81
C ARG A 15 47.47 -3.74 32.02
N VAL A 16 47.97 -4.93 32.32
CA VAL A 16 48.96 -5.15 33.38
C VAL A 16 50.31 -5.42 32.73
N SER A 17 51.33 -4.67 33.16
CA SER A 17 52.69 -4.85 32.66
C SER A 17 53.70 -4.72 33.79
N THR A 18 54.95 -5.12 33.54
CA THR A 18 56.07 -4.90 34.47
C THR A 18 56.34 -3.42 34.77
N ARG A 19 55.72 -2.49 34.03
CA ARG A 19 55.78 -1.03 34.24
C ARG A 19 54.54 -0.46 34.96
N GLY A 20 53.59 -1.30 35.39
CA GLY A 20 52.39 -0.92 36.13
C GLY A 20 51.07 -1.36 35.49
N VAL A 21 49.97 -1.11 36.21
CA VAL A 21 48.58 -1.35 35.80
C VAL A 21 48.01 -0.09 35.17
N ARG A 22 47.35 -0.22 34.02
CA ARG A 22 46.64 0.87 33.34
C ARG A 22 45.20 0.45 33.06
N ALA A 23 44.26 1.23 33.57
CA ALA A 23 42.85 1.12 33.24
C ALA A 23 42.49 2.22 32.23
N SER A 24 41.69 1.87 31.23
CA SER A 24 41.17 2.84 30.27
C SER A 24 39.70 2.60 30.01
N ALA A 25 38.91 3.68 29.99
CA ALA A 25 37.48 3.67 29.72
C ALA A 25 37.13 4.71 28.64
N GLY A 26 36.21 4.34 27.74
CA GLY A 26 35.64 5.22 26.72
C GLY A 26 35.85 4.75 25.27
N PRO A 27 35.01 5.21 24.33
CA PRO A 27 35.11 4.91 22.91
C PRO A 27 36.43 5.44 22.30
N ARG A 28 36.87 4.89 21.15
CA ARG A 28 38.19 5.24 20.54
C ARG A 28 38.37 6.75 20.29
N VAL A 29 37.27 7.47 20.10
CA VAL A 29 37.25 8.89 19.76
C VAL A 29 37.53 9.81 20.97
N ALA A 30 37.31 9.32 22.20
CA ALA A 30 37.62 10.04 23.43
C ALA A 30 37.82 9.05 24.58
N ARG A 31 39.09 8.81 24.95
CA ARG A 31 39.46 7.83 25.97
C ARG A 31 40.22 8.49 27.12
N VAL A 32 39.82 8.15 28.33
CA VAL A 32 40.54 8.51 29.56
C VAL A 32 41.32 7.28 30.04
N SER A 33 42.62 7.47 30.27
CA SER A 33 43.49 6.42 30.79
C SER A 33 44.13 6.85 32.10
N VAL A 34 44.04 5.97 33.10
CA VAL A 34 44.56 6.20 34.46
C VAL A 34 45.51 5.04 34.80
N GLY A 35 46.70 5.38 35.29
CA GLY A 35 47.70 4.42 35.71
C GLY A 35 48.89 5.09 36.39
N SER A 36 49.93 4.31 36.71
CA SER A 36 51.13 4.73 37.45
C SER A 36 51.94 5.90 36.84
N GLY A 37 51.58 6.36 35.62
CA GLY A 37 52.21 7.51 34.93
C GLY A 37 51.32 8.75 34.81
N GLY A 38 50.23 8.84 35.58
CA GLY A 38 49.30 9.97 35.59
C GLY A 38 48.09 9.84 34.65
N THR A 39 47.11 10.72 34.83
CA THR A 39 45.86 10.77 34.04
C THR A 39 46.12 11.39 32.67
N ARG A 40 45.72 10.69 31.61
CA ARG A 40 45.86 11.15 30.23
C ARG A 40 44.53 11.04 29.50
N VAL A 41 44.17 12.13 28.84
CA VAL A 41 43.05 12.19 27.89
C VAL A 41 43.63 12.05 26.49
N SER A 42 43.08 11.12 25.70
CA SER A 42 43.44 10.94 24.30
C SER A 42 42.22 11.00 23.40
N SER A 43 42.33 11.75 22.32
CA SER A 43 41.35 11.81 21.23
C SER A 43 42.05 11.44 19.91
N GLY A 44 41.38 10.68 19.06
CA GLY A 44 41.94 10.25 17.77
C GLY A 44 40.89 9.68 16.83
N MET A 45 41.08 9.91 15.53
CA MET A 45 40.24 9.45 14.43
C MET A 45 41.16 8.81 13.38
N GLY A 46 41.00 7.51 13.10
CA GLY A 46 41.92 6.75 12.24
C GLY A 46 43.27 6.40 12.91
N PRO A 47 44.37 6.21 12.16
CA PRO A 47 45.68 5.79 12.70
C PRO A 47 46.41 6.87 13.51
N PHE A 48 45.88 8.08 13.61
CA PHE A 48 46.48 9.21 14.32
C PHE A 48 45.76 9.51 15.65
N PHE A 49 46.52 9.75 16.73
CA PHE A 49 45.97 10.10 18.05
C PHE A 49 46.77 11.22 18.71
N ALA A 50 46.08 12.14 19.39
CA ALA A 50 46.65 13.16 20.24
C ALA A 50 46.40 12.80 21.71
N SER A 51 47.34 13.12 22.60
CA SER A 51 47.14 12.87 24.03
C SER A 51 47.74 13.97 24.90
N THR A 52 46.98 14.42 25.89
CA THR A 52 47.41 15.45 26.85
C THR A 52 47.38 14.89 28.27
N SER A 53 48.42 15.18 29.05
CA SER A 53 48.48 14.84 30.48
C SER A 53 47.89 15.99 31.30
N VAL A 54 47.01 15.69 32.24
CA VAL A 54 46.24 16.72 32.98
C VAL A 54 46.93 17.15 34.30
N SER A 55 48.18 16.77 34.54
CA SER A 55 48.98 17.27 35.69
C SER A 55 50.06 18.26 35.24
N GLY A 56 50.00 19.49 35.77
CA GLY A 56 50.77 20.65 35.32
C GLY A 56 52.24 20.78 35.78
N SER A 57 52.84 21.87 35.28
CA SER A 57 54.17 22.45 35.55
C SER A 57 55.38 21.82 34.81
N ARG A 58 55.71 22.41 33.65
CA ARG A 58 57.05 22.33 33.03
C ARG A 58 57.88 23.51 33.51
N GLY A 59 58.71 23.29 34.54
CA GLY A 59 59.85 24.14 34.87
C GLY A 59 61.02 23.88 33.90
N ARG A 60 61.67 24.96 33.47
CA ARG A 60 62.80 25.06 32.52
C ARG A 60 63.95 24.08 32.79
N LYS A 61 64.55 23.60 31.68
CA LYS A 61 65.78 22.81 31.62
C LYS A 61 66.98 23.56 32.23
N GLY A 62 67.59 22.97 33.25
CA GLY A 62 68.96 23.26 33.68
C GLY A 62 69.78 21.97 33.62
N THR A 63 70.84 21.99 32.81
CA THR A 63 71.81 20.90 32.63
C THR A 63 72.61 20.72 33.92
N SER A 64 72.41 19.60 34.61
CA SER A 64 73.32 19.14 35.67
C SER A 64 73.40 17.62 35.62
N THR A 65 74.57 17.13 35.25
CA THR A 65 74.98 15.73 35.33
C THR A 65 75.15 15.32 36.79
N ARG A 66 74.07 14.84 37.42
CA ARG A 66 74.16 14.01 38.62
C ARG A 66 73.29 12.77 38.43
N ARG A 67 73.93 11.60 38.52
CA ARG A 67 73.30 10.28 38.59
C ARG A 67 72.33 10.26 39.79
N SER A 68 71.04 10.48 39.54
CA SER A 68 70.00 10.12 40.50
C SER A 68 69.80 8.61 40.47
N PRO A 69 69.63 7.94 41.62
CA PRO A 69 69.37 6.51 41.65
C PRO A 69 68.03 6.26 40.95
N ARG A 70 67.96 5.22 40.11
CA ARG A 70 66.71 4.75 39.48
C ARG A 70 65.74 4.36 40.58
N SER A 71 64.87 5.28 41.00
CA SER A 71 63.69 4.94 41.77
C SER A 71 62.86 4.00 40.90
N ARG A 72 62.74 2.75 41.33
CA ARG A 72 61.72 1.84 40.80
C ARG A 72 60.38 2.57 40.99
N PRO A 73 59.52 2.71 39.96
CA PRO A 73 58.18 3.22 40.21
C PRO A 73 57.52 2.23 41.16
N ALA A 74 57.41 2.59 42.44
CA ALA A 74 56.67 1.81 43.41
C ALA A 74 55.26 1.66 42.84
N GLY A 75 54.84 0.41 42.63
CA GLY A 75 53.47 0.13 42.21
C GLY A 75 52.49 0.75 43.21
N PRO A 76 51.28 1.13 42.78
CA PRO A 76 50.29 1.68 43.69
C PRO A 76 50.08 0.73 44.86
N SER A 77 50.05 1.26 46.08
CA SER A 77 49.77 0.45 47.27
C SER A 77 48.37 -0.16 47.21
N PRO A 78 48.09 -1.27 47.92
CA PRO A 78 46.75 -1.86 47.96
C PRO A 78 45.64 -0.84 48.28
N ALA A 79 45.88 0.06 49.24
CA ALA A 79 44.94 1.14 49.59
C ALA A 79 44.76 2.21 48.48
N GLN A 80 45.75 2.40 47.60
CA GLN A 80 45.60 3.26 46.42
C GLN A 80 44.77 2.58 45.33
N LEU A 81 44.93 1.27 45.16
CA LEU A 81 44.11 0.47 44.24
C LEU A 81 42.65 0.40 44.68
N GLU A 82 42.38 0.22 45.98
CA GLU A 82 41.02 0.22 46.53
C GLU A 82 40.33 1.58 46.36
N ARG A 83 41.00 2.70 46.68
CA ARG A 83 40.43 4.04 46.45
C ARG A 83 40.13 4.30 44.98
N ALA A 84 40.99 3.86 44.07
CA ALA A 84 40.75 3.97 42.64
C ALA A 84 39.55 3.13 42.18
N ARG A 85 39.33 1.94 42.77
CA ARG A 85 38.13 1.11 42.51
C ARG A 85 36.86 1.82 42.98
N TRP A 86 36.82 2.29 44.22
CA TRP A 86 35.68 3.06 44.76
C TRP A 86 35.37 4.30 43.92
N GLN A 87 36.39 5.06 43.49
CA GLN A 87 36.19 6.22 42.62
C GLN A 87 35.65 5.82 41.24
N ALA A 88 36.13 4.70 40.67
CA ALA A 88 35.63 4.20 39.40
C ALA A 88 34.17 3.72 39.50
N GLU A 89 33.80 3.02 40.58
CA GLU A 89 32.43 2.57 40.85
C GLU A 89 31.48 3.77 41.01
N ARG A 90 31.88 4.79 41.77
CA ARG A 90 31.11 6.03 41.93
C ARG A 90 30.93 6.77 40.61
N ALA A 91 31.99 6.89 39.81
CA ALA A 91 31.92 7.50 38.49
C ALA A 91 31.03 6.70 37.54
N GLN A 92 31.03 5.36 37.63
CA GLN A 92 30.14 4.51 36.84
C GLN A 92 28.67 4.72 37.26
N GLN A 93 28.36 4.72 38.55
CA GLN A 93 27.00 4.99 39.06
C GLN A 93 26.50 6.38 38.64
N GLU A 94 27.36 7.40 38.69
CA GLU A 94 27.04 8.75 38.22
C GLU A 94 26.76 8.76 36.70
N ALA A 95 27.60 8.10 35.91
CA ALA A 95 27.39 7.99 34.46
C ALA A 95 26.11 7.24 34.09
N GLU A 96 25.77 6.15 34.82
CA GLU A 96 24.54 5.39 34.63
C GLU A 96 23.30 6.23 34.96
N ARG A 97 23.34 6.98 36.07
CA ARG A 97 22.26 7.90 36.46
C ARG A 97 22.07 8.99 35.42
N ASP A 98 23.15 9.63 34.98
CA ASP A 98 23.10 10.73 34.03
C ASP A 98 22.59 10.22 32.65
N ALA A 99 22.96 9.00 32.26
CA ALA A 99 22.41 8.34 31.08
C ALA A 99 20.91 8.03 31.22
N ALA A 100 20.44 7.60 32.41
CA ALA A 100 19.02 7.37 32.66
C ALA A 100 18.21 8.68 32.62
N ILE A 101 18.75 9.77 33.19
CA ILE A 101 18.15 11.11 33.12
C ILE A 101 18.05 11.58 31.66
N ALA A 102 19.11 11.41 30.88
CA ALA A 102 19.11 11.76 29.46
C ALA A 102 18.05 10.98 28.67
N ARG A 103 17.94 9.66 28.90
CA ARG A 103 16.91 8.81 28.27
C ARG A 103 15.48 9.25 28.63
N LEU A 104 15.21 9.59 29.90
CA LEU A 104 13.88 10.03 30.31
C LEU A 104 13.52 11.41 29.74
N ASN A 105 14.48 12.34 29.67
CA ASN A 105 14.29 13.63 29.01
C ASN A 105 13.99 13.45 27.52
N GLU A 106 14.71 12.56 26.85
CA GLU A 106 14.49 12.22 25.45
C GLU A 106 13.09 11.64 25.22
N LEU A 107 12.72 10.62 26.00
CA LEU A 107 11.39 10.00 25.92
C LEU A 107 10.28 11.02 26.16
N ARG A 108 10.43 11.88 27.18
CA ARG A 108 9.46 12.94 27.46
C ARG A 108 9.34 13.89 26.28
N ARG A 109 10.46 14.32 25.69
CA ARG A 109 10.44 15.20 24.51
C ARG A 109 9.71 14.52 23.36
N GLN A 110 10.12 13.32 22.97
CA GLN A 110 9.53 12.56 21.85
C GLN A 110 8.02 12.35 22.01
N THR A 111 7.56 11.99 23.21
CA THR A 111 6.14 11.70 23.46
C THR A 111 5.27 12.96 23.61
N THR A 112 5.85 14.12 23.94
CA THR A 112 5.09 15.37 24.18
C THR A 112 5.25 16.43 23.10
N SER A 113 6.05 16.15 22.05
CA SER A 113 6.33 17.09 20.97
C SER A 113 5.87 16.63 19.59
N VAL A 114 5.09 15.56 19.48
CA VAL A 114 4.56 15.04 18.19
C VAL A 114 3.80 16.12 17.42
N HIS A 115 3.01 16.95 18.11
CA HIS A 115 2.26 18.06 17.50
C HIS A 115 3.13 19.14 16.85
N LEU A 116 4.44 19.18 17.13
CA LEU A 116 5.36 20.12 16.49
C LEU A 116 5.77 19.66 15.07
N THR A 117 5.52 18.40 14.72
CA THR A 117 5.72 17.88 13.35
C THR A 117 4.90 18.69 12.35
N MET A 118 5.49 18.98 11.19
CA MET A 118 4.78 19.66 10.10
C MET A 118 4.30 18.62 9.09
N PHE A 119 3.04 18.76 8.69
CA PHE A 119 2.43 17.91 7.67
C PHE A 119 2.21 18.77 6.43
N PRO A 120 2.90 18.49 5.31
CA PRO A 120 2.71 19.27 4.10
C PRO A 120 1.29 19.06 3.56
N PRO A 121 0.60 20.12 3.10
CA PRO A 121 -0.73 19.97 2.53
C PRO A 121 -0.67 19.09 1.27
N ALA A 122 -1.69 18.25 1.12
CA ALA A 122 -1.87 17.39 -0.03
C ALA A 122 -1.86 18.21 -1.32
N ARG A 123 -1.28 17.63 -2.37
CA ARG A 123 -1.20 18.23 -3.70
C ARG A 123 -1.81 17.28 -4.70
N PRO A 124 -2.32 17.80 -5.83
CA PRO A 124 -2.80 16.96 -6.91
C PRO A 124 -1.72 15.95 -7.31
N PRO A 125 -2.07 14.65 -7.39
CA PRO A 125 -1.12 13.62 -7.80
C PRO A 125 -0.60 13.91 -9.21
N GLN A 126 0.72 13.86 -9.36
CA GLN A 126 1.38 14.07 -10.65
C GLN A 126 1.79 12.73 -11.24
N VAL A 127 1.22 12.39 -12.39
CA VAL A 127 1.61 11.21 -13.14
C VAL A 127 2.84 11.56 -13.99
N PRO A 128 3.98 10.86 -13.82
CA PRO A 128 5.19 11.14 -14.59
C PRO A 128 4.94 10.89 -16.08
N PRO A 129 5.58 11.63 -17.01
CA PRO A 129 5.41 11.38 -18.43
C PRO A 129 5.94 10.00 -18.83
N PRO A 130 5.39 9.38 -19.89
CA PRO A 130 5.86 8.09 -20.37
C PRO A 130 7.29 8.19 -20.91
N PRO A 131 8.05 7.07 -20.91
CA PRO A 131 9.40 7.06 -21.47
C PRO A 131 9.38 7.37 -22.97
N GLN A 132 10.29 8.22 -23.41
CA GLN A 132 10.46 8.51 -24.83
C GLN A 132 11.34 7.44 -25.49
N LEU A 133 10.70 6.52 -26.20
CA LEU A 133 11.38 5.49 -26.97
C LEU A 133 11.99 6.10 -28.25
N GLY A 134 13.19 5.64 -28.63
CA GLY A 134 13.90 6.11 -29.82
C GLY A 134 13.93 5.07 -30.94
N LEU A 135 14.01 5.53 -32.20
CA LEU A 135 14.16 4.64 -33.36
C LEU A 135 15.37 3.69 -33.28
N PRO A 136 16.56 4.10 -32.79
CA PRO A 136 17.68 3.16 -32.65
C PRO A 136 17.38 1.96 -31.73
N TRP A 137 16.58 2.18 -30.68
CA TRP A 137 16.17 1.12 -29.75
C TRP A 137 15.17 0.17 -30.42
N ALA A 138 14.14 0.73 -31.07
CA ALA A 138 13.15 -0.07 -31.80
C ALA A 138 13.79 -0.90 -32.93
N LEU A 139 14.78 -0.33 -33.63
CA LEU A 139 15.56 -1.03 -34.66
C LEU A 139 16.38 -2.19 -34.08
N ALA A 140 16.97 -2.01 -32.89
CA ALA A 140 17.74 -3.07 -32.25
C ALA A 140 16.85 -4.26 -31.88
N GLU A 141 15.69 -4.00 -31.27
CA GLU A 141 14.66 -4.99 -30.94
C GLU A 141 14.15 -5.73 -32.18
N ALA A 142 13.76 -4.99 -33.23
CA ALA A 142 13.26 -5.55 -34.48
C ALA A 142 14.32 -6.43 -35.18
N ARG A 143 15.57 -5.96 -35.22
CA ARG A 143 16.68 -6.72 -35.82
C ARG A 143 16.97 -7.99 -35.03
N ALA A 144 16.93 -7.94 -33.70
CA ALA A 144 17.12 -9.12 -32.86
C ALA A 144 16.06 -10.18 -33.14
N PHE A 145 14.80 -9.77 -33.32
CA PHE A 145 13.70 -10.66 -33.67
C PHE A 145 13.85 -11.25 -35.08
N HIS A 146 14.02 -10.42 -36.11
CA HIS A 146 14.06 -10.88 -37.51
C HIS A 146 15.31 -11.68 -37.88
N LEU A 147 16.43 -11.45 -37.19
CA LEU A 147 17.65 -12.22 -37.38
C LEU A 147 17.71 -13.49 -36.53
N HIS A 148 16.70 -13.72 -35.68
CA HIS A 148 16.62 -14.94 -34.88
C HIS A 148 16.53 -16.17 -35.79
N GLY A 149 17.42 -17.15 -35.60
CA GLY A 149 17.48 -18.35 -36.44
C GLY A 149 18.12 -18.16 -37.83
N VAL A 150 18.46 -16.94 -38.26
CA VAL A 150 19.07 -16.68 -39.57
C VAL A 150 20.60 -16.88 -39.51
N GLY A 151 21.11 -17.82 -40.32
CA GLY A 151 22.53 -18.16 -40.38
C GLY A 151 23.42 -16.97 -40.74
N ARG A 152 24.61 -16.86 -40.12
CA ARG A 152 25.56 -15.74 -40.33
C ARG A 152 26.04 -15.59 -41.79
N PHE A 153 26.00 -16.66 -42.57
CA PHE A 153 26.43 -16.69 -43.98
C PHE A 153 25.27 -16.53 -44.99
N ALA A 154 24.01 -16.50 -44.54
CA ALA A 154 22.82 -16.35 -45.39
C ALA A 154 22.60 -14.89 -45.83
N ARG A 155 23.49 -14.34 -46.66
CA ARG A 155 23.53 -12.90 -47.00
C ARG A 155 22.20 -12.34 -47.55
N ALA A 156 21.52 -13.10 -48.42
CA ALA A 156 20.25 -12.66 -49.02
C ALA A 156 19.10 -12.62 -47.99
N GLU A 157 18.98 -13.67 -47.16
CA GLU A 157 17.99 -13.75 -46.08
C GLU A 157 18.22 -12.67 -45.02
N ARG A 158 19.48 -12.43 -44.64
CA ARG A 158 19.85 -11.36 -43.70
C ARG A 158 19.53 -9.96 -44.25
N ALA A 159 19.72 -9.75 -45.55
CA ALA A 159 19.34 -8.48 -46.20
C ALA A 159 17.81 -8.31 -46.24
N GLY A 160 17.06 -9.40 -46.46
CA GLY A 160 15.60 -9.42 -46.34
C GLY A 160 15.12 -9.10 -44.91
N ALA A 161 15.67 -9.80 -43.91
CA ALA A 161 15.41 -9.59 -42.50
C ALA A 161 15.77 -8.16 -42.04
N GLY A 162 16.85 -7.58 -42.56
CA GLY A 162 17.22 -6.19 -42.30
C GLY A 162 16.18 -5.18 -42.79
N ARG A 163 15.67 -5.36 -44.02
CA ARG A 163 14.60 -4.49 -44.57
C ARG A 163 13.28 -4.64 -43.81
N ALA A 164 12.91 -5.88 -43.46
CA ALA A 164 11.71 -6.14 -42.65
C ALA A 164 11.82 -5.52 -41.25
N ALA A 165 12.99 -5.62 -40.61
CA ALA A 165 13.25 -5.01 -39.32
C ALA A 165 13.18 -3.48 -39.35
N GLU A 166 13.68 -2.84 -40.41
CA GLU A 166 13.58 -1.38 -40.57
C GLU A 166 12.13 -0.92 -40.74
N GLN A 167 11.34 -1.60 -41.57
CA GLN A 167 9.92 -1.30 -41.75
C GLN A 167 9.13 -1.48 -40.45
N ASP A 168 9.32 -2.63 -39.79
CA ASP A 168 8.60 -2.95 -38.56
C ASP A 168 9.01 -2.08 -37.37
N ALA A 169 10.28 -1.67 -37.28
CA ALA A 169 10.75 -0.82 -36.17
C ALA A 169 10.04 0.53 -36.13
N HIS A 170 9.75 1.13 -37.29
CA HIS A 170 8.99 2.37 -37.35
C HIS A 170 7.54 2.19 -36.87
N LEU A 171 6.90 1.08 -37.27
CA LEU A 171 5.53 0.76 -36.88
C LEU A 171 5.43 0.41 -35.39
N TYR A 172 6.36 -0.39 -34.89
CA TYR A 172 6.48 -0.73 -33.48
C TYR A 172 6.68 0.50 -32.61
N LEU A 173 7.61 1.38 -32.99
CA LEU A 173 7.88 2.60 -32.24
C LEU A 173 6.63 3.48 -32.14
N ALA A 174 5.95 3.73 -33.26
CA ALA A 174 4.74 4.54 -33.29
C ALA A 174 3.61 3.92 -32.46
N ALA A 175 3.39 2.61 -32.59
CA ALA A 175 2.36 1.89 -31.84
C ALA A 175 2.64 1.89 -30.33
N GLU A 176 3.89 1.70 -29.94
CA GLU A 176 4.28 1.65 -28.53
C GLU A 176 4.26 3.04 -27.88
N GLN A 177 4.73 4.07 -28.58
CA GLN A 177 4.60 5.46 -28.12
C GLN A 177 3.13 5.88 -27.97
N ALA A 178 2.26 5.49 -28.91
CA ALA A 178 0.82 5.75 -28.80
C ALA A 178 0.19 5.03 -27.59
N ARG A 179 0.52 3.75 -27.40
CA ARG A 179 0.04 2.96 -26.25
C ARG A 179 0.46 3.57 -24.92
N LEU A 180 1.74 3.93 -24.78
CA LEU A 180 2.27 4.59 -23.60
C LEU A 180 1.59 5.95 -23.35
N GLY A 181 1.29 6.70 -24.42
CA GLY A 181 0.50 7.93 -24.35
C GLY A 181 -0.92 7.70 -23.84
N HIS A 182 -1.61 6.65 -24.31
CA HIS A 182 -2.94 6.27 -23.81
C HIS A 182 -2.92 5.83 -22.34
N GLU A 183 -1.95 5.00 -21.93
CA GLU A 183 -1.80 4.62 -20.52
C GLU A 183 -1.51 5.84 -19.63
N HIS A 184 -0.66 6.76 -20.09
CA HIS A 184 -0.44 8.02 -19.36
C HIS A 184 -1.73 8.83 -19.21
N GLN A 185 -2.53 8.95 -20.27
CA GLN A 185 -3.82 9.65 -20.22
C GLN A 185 -4.80 8.97 -19.26
N ARG A 186 -4.86 7.64 -19.25
CA ARG A 186 -5.69 6.85 -18.32
C ARG A 186 -5.27 7.08 -16.88
N LEU A 187 -3.99 6.88 -16.56
CA LEU A 187 -3.45 7.13 -15.22
C LEU A 187 -3.66 8.59 -14.78
N ALA A 188 -3.46 9.55 -15.68
CA ALA A 188 -3.69 10.96 -15.38
C ALA A 188 -5.18 11.27 -15.15
N ALA A 189 -6.09 10.57 -15.82
CA ALA A 189 -7.52 10.68 -15.57
C ALA A 189 -7.92 10.07 -14.22
N GLU A 190 -7.42 8.88 -13.90
CA GLU A 190 -7.63 8.25 -12.59
C GLU A 190 -7.11 9.13 -11.45
N ALA A 191 -5.91 9.68 -11.60
CA ALA A 191 -5.31 10.60 -10.64
C ALA A 191 -6.14 11.89 -10.45
N ARG A 192 -6.70 12.44 -11.54
CA ARG A 192 -7.61 13.60 -11.46
C ARG A 192 -8.93 13.25 -10.77
N ASN A 193 -9.56 12.13 -11.14
CA ASN A 193 -10.82 11.70 -10.55
C ASN A 193 -10.66 11.44 -9.04
N TRP A 194 -9.57 10.78 -8.64
CA TRP A 194 -9.24 10.59 -7.22
C TRP A 194 -9.06 11.93 -6.48
N TRP A 195 -8.37 12.89 -7.10
CA TRP A 195 -8.19 14.23 -6.51
C TRP A 195 -9.51 15.01 -6.40
N GLU A 196 -10.38 14.89 -7.40
CA GLU A 196 -11.72 15.49 -7.36
C GLU A 196 -12.58 14.86 -6.27
N ALA A 197 -12.57 13.52 -6.14
CA ALA A 197 -13.26 12.80 -5.08
C ALA A 197 -12.76 13.21 -3.67
N LEU A 198 -11.44 13.32 -3.49
CA LEU A 198 -10.84 13.79 -2.23
C LEU A 198 -11.31 15.21 -1.87
N ASN A 199 -11.41 16.12 -2.84
CA ASN A 199 -11.89 17.50 -2.61
C ASN A 199 -13.41 17.60 -2.48
N ALA A 200 -14.15 16.60 -2.99
CA ALA A 200 -15.59 16.49 -2.80
C ALA A 200 -15.97 15.87 -1.45
N ASN A 201 -14.98 15.55 -0.60
CA ASN A 201 -15.15 14.81 0.66
C ASN A 201 -15.83 13.45 0.47
N ASP A 202 -15.53 12.75 -0.63
CA ASP A 202 -15.95 11.36 -0.82
C ASP A 202 -15.42 10.50 0.33
N GLU A 203 -16.32 9.85 1.06
CA GLU A 203 -16.01 9.15 2.31
C GLU A 203 -14.93 8.08 2.13
N GLN A 204 -15.07 7.23 1.11
CA GLN A 204 -14.13 6.16 0.84
C GLN A 204 -12.74 6.73 0.52
N THR A 205 -12.66 7.71 -0.38
CA THR A 205 -11.41 8.33 -0.81
C THR A 205 -10.70 9.05 0.34
N VAL A 206 -11.45 9.81 1.16
CA VAL A 206 -10.90 10.53 2.31
C VAL A 206 -10.42 9.57 3.39
N CYS A 207 -11.23 8.59 3.78
CA CYS A 207 -10.84 7.61 4.80
C CYS A 207 -9.61 6.81 4.37
N GLU A 208 -9.54 6.34 3.11
CA GLU A 208 -8.36 5.64 2.58
C GLU A 208 -7.10 6.52 2.62
N ALA A 209 -7.21 7.78 2.15
CA ALA A 209 -6.09 8.71 2.12
C ALA A 209 -5.57 9.04 3.53
N VAL A 210 -6.48 9.32 4.47
CA VAL A 210 -6.14 9.65 5.86
C VAL A 210 -5.58 8.44 6.60
N ASN A 211 -6.17 7.25 6.43
CA ASN A 211 -5.64 6.03 7.04
C ASN A 211 -4.26 5.66 6.51
N THR A 212 -4.03 5.85 5.21
CA THR A 212 -2.69 5.68 4.62
C THR A 212 -1.68 6.65 5.24
N ALA A 213 -2.07 7.92 5.47
CA ALA A 213 -1.21 8.89 6.14
C ALA A 213 -0.92 8.50 7.60
N PHE A 214 -1.92 7.95 8.31
CA PHE A 214 -1.77 7.53 9.71
C PHE A 214 -0.95 6.26 9.92
N ALA A 215 -0.68 5.48 8.87
CA ALA A 215 0.04 4.20 8.98
C ALA A 215 1.42 4.32 9.66
N ASP A 216 2.09 5.47 9.49
CA ASP A 216 3.42 5.73 10.05
C ASP A 216 3.39 6.45 11.41
N ASN A 217 2.20 6.71 11.98
CA ASN A 217 2.08 7.47 13.21
C ASN A 217 2.44 6.68 14.47
N PRO A 218 3.05 7.34 15.48
CA PRO A 218 3.30 6.72 16.78
C PRO A 218 2.02 6.29 17.54
N ALA A 219 0.90 6.98 17.27
CA ALA A 219 -0.41 6.64 17.78
C ALA A 219 -1.26 6.11 16.62
N ALA A 220 -1.85 4.94 16.81
CA ALA A 220 -2.66 4.31 15.78
C ALA A 220 -3.99 5.08 15.66
N GLY A 221 -4.10 5.85 14.57
CA GLY A 221 -5.30 6.60 14.20
C GLY A 221 -6.06 5.89 13.10
N CYS A 222 -7.39 5.98 13.13
CA CYS A 222 -8.27 5.45 12.10
C CYS A 222 -9.37 6.47 11.79
N ALA A 223 -9.47 6.89 10.53
CA ALA A 223 -10.61 7.57 9.96
C ALA A 223 -11.74 6.56 9.74
N VAL A 224 -12.90 6.85 10.32
CA VAL A 224 -14.05 5.92 10.38
C VAL A 224 -15.16 6.33 9.43
N GLY A 225 -15.29 7.62 9.11
CA GLY A 225 -16.30 8.09 8.16
C GLY A 225 -16.27 9.60 7.96
N VAL A 226 -17.05 10.07 6.99
CA VAL A 226 -17.14 11.48 6.60
C VAL A 226 -18.61 11.88 6.45
N ASP A 227 -19.01 12.94 7.13
CA ASP A 227 -20.33 13.56 6.98
C ASP A 227 -20.16 15.02 6.49
N GLY A 228 -20.38 15.23 5.20
CA GLY A 228 -20.21 16.52 4.54
C GLY A 228 -18.78 17.05 4.64
N GLY A 229 -18.54 18.00 5.55
CA GLY A 229 -17.23 18.61 5.81
C GLY A 229 -16.55 18.12 7.10
N VAL A 230 -17.13 17.14 7.78
CA VAL A 230 -16.70 16.65 9.10
C VAL A 230 -16.17 15.23 8.98
N LEU A 231 -14.91 15.03 9.37
CA LEU A 231 -14.26 13.71 9.40
C LEU A 231 -14.34 13.12 10.82
N SER A 232 -14.69 11.84 10.93
CA SER A 232 -14.68 11.10 12.21
C SER A 232 -13.40 10.28 12.35
N VAL A 233 -12.68 10.45 13.46
CA VAL A 233 -11.39 9.79 13.72
C VAL A 233 -11.35 9.17 15.12
N VAL A 234 -10.83 7.95 15.21
CA VAL A 234 -10.48 7.29 16.47
C VAL A 234 -8.97 7.20 16.59
N VAL A 235 -8.43 7.56 17.75
CA VAL A 235 -7.00 7.44 18.05
C VAL A 235 -6.79 6.55 19.26
N ARG A 236 -5.99 5.49 19.09
CA ARG A 236 -5.53 4.65 20.18
C ARG A 236 -4.19 5.16 20.72
N LEU A 237 -4.18 5.51 22.01
CA LEU A 237 -2.99 5.98 22.69
C LEU A 237 -2.35 4.90 23.59
N PRO A 238 -1.03 5.01 23.84
CA PRO A 238 -0.35 4.19 24.82
C PRO A 238 -1.02 4.27 26.20
N ASP A 239 -1.09 3.12 26.86
CA ASP A 239 -1.73 2.98 28.17
C ASP A 239 -1.03 3.87 29.21
N LEU A 240 -1.80 4.43 30.15
CA LEU A 240 -1.25 5.30 31.21
C LEU A 240 -0.14 4.62 32.03
N ASP A 241 -0.26 3.31 32.22
CA ASP A 241 0.73 2.50 32.96
C ASP A 241 2.01 2.23 32.17
N SER A 242 2.06 2.57 30.88
CA SER A 242 3.29 2.50 30.08
C SER A 242 4.30 3.61 30.42
N LEU A 243 3.87 4.67 31.11
CA LEU A 243 4.76 5.78 31.47
C LEU A 243 5.79 5.39 32.54
N PRO A 244 7.02 5.93 32.48
CA PRO A 244 8.04 5.66 33.47
C PRO A 244 7.62 6.04 34.90
N GLU A 245 8.10 5.27 35.88
CA GLU A 245 7.87 5.55 37.30
C GLU A 245 8.72 6.71 37.85
N GLN A 246 9.74 7.15 37.10
CA GLN A 246 10.70 8.17 37.52
C GLN A 246 10.74 9.34 36.54
N MET A 247 11.06 10.53 37.05
CA MET A 247 11.39 11.71 36.25
C MET A 247 12.76 12.28 36.61
N PRO A 248 13.41 12.94 35.64
CA PRO A 248 14.49 13.88 35.89
C PRO A 248 14.05 14.99 36.82
N GLY A 249 14.90 15.32 37.79
CA GLY A 249 14.73 16.47 38.67
C GLY A 249 16.08 17.00 39.14
N LEU A 250 16.03 18.02 39.99
CA LEU A 250 17.21 18.59 40.64
C LEU A 250 17.15 18.36 42.15
N THR A 251 18.31 18.10 42.76
CA THR A 251 18.50 18.19 44.21
C THR A 251 18.50 19.65 44.65
N PRO A 252 18.36 19.96 45.96
CA PRO A 252 18.48 21.33 46.47
C PRO A 252 19.79 22.03 46.09
N ALA A 253 20.86 21.26 45.86
CA ALA A 253 22.16 21.75 45.41
C ALA A 253 22.29 21.87 43.88
N GLY A 254 21.19 21.74 43.13
CA GLY A 254 21.17 21.86 41.67
C GLY A 254 21.75 20.67 40.90
N ARG A 255 22.00 19.53 41.55
CA ARG A 255 22.52 18.33 40.86
C ARG A 255 21.39 17.53 40.22
N PRO A 256 21.57 17.00 38.99
CA PRO A 256 20.61 16.08 38.38
C PRO A 256 20.33 14.87 39.27
N THR A 257 19.06 14.49 39.39
CA THR A 257 18.60 13.34 40.16
C THR A 257 17.37 12.71 39.50
N LEU A 258 17.03 11.50 39.93
CA LEU A 258 15.80 10.81 39.56
C LEU A 258 14.83 10.89 40.75
N LYS A 259 13.62 11.37 40.50
CA LYS A 259 12.53 11.44 41.49
C LYS A 259 11.39 10.53 41.05
N ARG A 260 10.72 9.89 41.99
CA ARG A 260 9.52 9.10 41.70
C ARG A 260 8.41 10.03 41.20
N LEU A 261 7.71 9.63 40.14
CA LEU A 261 6.56 10.36 39.62
C LEU A 261 5.41 10.32 40.63
N THR A 262 4.81 11.48 40.93
CA THR A 262 3.54 11.50 41.65
C THR A 262 2.41 11.08 40.71
N LYS A 263 1.28 10.59 41.26
CA LYS A 263 0.10 10.23 40.46
C LYS A 263 -0.41 11.40 39.61
N ARG A 264 -0.36 12.62 40.17
CA ARG A 264 -0.74 13.86 39.48
C ARG A 264 0.22 14.18 38.33
N ASP A 265 1.53 14.06 38.55
CA ASP A 265 2.52 14.33 37.50
C ASP A 265 2.46 13.28 36.38
N ARG A 266 2.17 12.01 36.72
CA ARG A 266 1.93 10.95 35.73
C ARG A 266 0.75 11.28 34.84
N THR A 267 -0.36 11.66 35.46
CA THR A 267 -1.59 12.03 34.75
C THR A 267 -1.35 13.27 33.89
N ARG A 268 -0.61 14.27 34.39
CA ARG A 268 -0.27 15.47 33.61
C ARG A 268 0.64 15.15 32.42
N TRP A 269 1.68 14.34 32.60
CA TRP A 269 2.54 13.93 31.50
C TRP A 269 1.72 13.21 30.43
N TRP A 270 0.92 12.22 30.83
CA TRP A 270 0.06 11.49 29.90
C TRP A 270 -0.94 12.40 29.18
N LEU A 271 -1.56 13.35 29.89
CA LEU A 271 -2.44 14.36 29.29
C LEU A 271 -1.71 15.19 28.22
N THR A 272 -0.45 15.55 28.45
CA THR A 272 0.37 16.23 27.43
C THR A 272 0.70 15.31 26.24
N VAL A 273 0.95 14.01 26.48
CA VAL A 273 1.11 13.02 25.40
C VAL A 273 -0.17 12.93 24.58
N MET A 274 -1.33 12.85 25.23
CA MET A 274 -2.63 12.81 24.58
C MET A 274 -2.87 14.05 23.73
N GLY A 275 -2.76 15.25 24.30
CA GLY A 275 -2.93 16.49 23.55
C GLY A 275 -1.95 16.59 22.38
N SER A 276 -0.70 16.15 22.56
CA SER A 276 0.30 16.19 21.50
C SER A 276 -0.02 15.24 20.35
N ASN A 277 -0.56 14.05 20.62
CA ASN A 277 -0.96 13.13 19.56
C ASN A 277 -2.26 13.59 18.89
N VAL A 278 -3.26 14.05 19.66
CA VAL A 278 -4.51 14.62 19.11
C VAL A 278 -4.22 15.74 18.13
N ILE A 279 -3.41 16.74 18.50
CA ILE A 279 -3.09 17.85 17.60
C ILE A 279 -2.28 17.39 16.38
N ALA A 280 -1.38 16.41 16.54
CA ALA A 280 -0.64 15.85 15.40
C ALA A 280 -1.59 15.17 14.40
N THR A 281 -2.46 14.29 14.89
CA THR A 281 -3.49 13.59 14.09
C THR A 281 -4.39 14.58 13.38
N LEU A 282 -4.87 15.62 14.07
CA LEU A 282 -5.70 16.68 13.46
C LEU A 282 -4.96 17.40 12.34
N LYS A 283 -3.71 17.82 12.58
CA LYS A 283 -2.90 18.53 11.58
C LYS A 283 -2.63 17.67 10.35
N GLU A 284 -2.36 16.39 10.54
CA GLU A 284 -2.11 15.46 9.45
C GLU A 284 -3.37 15.18 8.65
N ALA A 285 -4.50 14.88 9.30
CA ALA A 285 -5.77 14.68 8.62
C ALA A 285 -6.17 15.92 7.81
N PHE A 286 -6.04 17.12 8.38
CA PHE A 286 -6.32 18.36 7.66
C PHE A 286 -5.34 18.61 6.51
N ALA A 287 -4.08 18.22 6.64
CA ALA A 287 -3.11 18.31 5.56
C ALA A 287 -3.44 17.32 4.43
N THR A 288 -3.88 16.10 4.76
CA THR A 288 -4.22 15.04 3.80
C THR A 288 -5.53 15.29 3.06
N ALA A 289 -6.57 15.76 3.75
CA ALA A 289 -7.90 16.00 3.19
C ALA A 289 -8.23 17.51 3.24
N PRO A 290 -7.89 18.30 2.20
CA PRO A 290 -7.92 19.77 2.26
C PRO A 290 -9.33 20.37 2.35
N ALA A 291 -10.36 19.66 1.87
CA ALA A 291 -11.76 20.12 1.89
C ALA A 291 -12.48 19.82 3.22
N ILE A 292 -11.89 19.00 4.10
CA ILE A 292 -12.42 18.75 5.44
C ILE A 292 -12.27 20.02 6.30
N THR A 293 -13.36 20.46 6.91
CA THR A 293 -13.43 21.70 7.71
C THR A 293 -13.38 21.46 9.21
N ALA A 294 -13.81 20.27 9.67
CA ALA A 294 -13.78 19.89 11.08
C ALA A 294 -13.51 18.39 11.25
N ILE A 295 -13.03 18.01 12.43
CA ILE A 295 -12.78 16.60 12.79
C ILE A 295 -13.43 16.32 14.14
N ASP A 296 -14.26 15.28 14.19
CA ASP A 296 -14.74 14.64 15.42
C ASP A 296 -13.75 13.56 15.80
N LEU A 297 -13.07 13.73 16.95
CA LEU A 297 -12.00 12.83 17.36
C LEU A 297 -12.27 12.21 18.73
N ALA A 298 -12.20 10.89 18.78
CA ALA A 298 -12.28 10.10 20.01
C ALA A 298 -10.93 9.47 20.36
N VAL A 299 -10.58 9.50 21.65
CA VAL A 299 -9.33 8.92 22.16
C VAL A 299 -9.62 7.67 22.96
N LEU A 300 -9.02 6.55 22.55
CA LEU A 300 -9.13 5.24 23.16
C LEU A 300 -7.83 4.86 23.88
N THR A 301 -7.94 4.31 25.09
CA THR A 301 -6.80 3.74 25.82
C THR A 301 -7.26 2.67 26.81
N ARG A 302 -6.35 1.85 27.34
CA ARG A 302 -6.69 0.90 28.40
C ARG A 302 -6.90 1.63 29.72
N ILE A 303 -8.07 1.45 30.34
CA ILE A 303 -8.41 2.06 31.62
C ILE A 303 -7.69 1.31 32.76
N PRO A 304 -6.87 1.97 33.59
CA PRO A 304 -6.08 1.29 34.63
C PRO A 304 -6.91 0.50 35.66
N ALA A 305 -8.12 0.98 35.97
CA ALA A 305 -8.98 0.35 36.96
C ALA A 305 -9.61 -0.97 36.48
N THR A 306 -9.87 -1.11 35.19
CA THR A 306 -10.59 -2.26 34.62
C THR A 306 -9.72 -3.12 33.71
N GLY A 307 -8.59 -2.60 33.23
CA GLY A 307 -7.76 -3.25 32.22
C GLY A 307 -8.43 -3.36 30.85
N ARG A 308 -9.61 -2.75 30.63
CA ARG A 308 -10.34 -2.76 29.36
C ARG A 308 -10.11 -1.48 28.57
N LEU A 309 -10.25 -1.54 27.25
CA LEU A 309 -10.25 -0.35 26.41
C LEU A 309 -11.48 0.52 26.74
N GLY A 310 -11.29 1.82 26.70
CA GLY A 310 -12.37 2.78 26.90
C GLY A 310 -12.00 4.17 26.39
N PHE A 311 -13.00 4.92 25.96
CA PHE A 311 -12.82 6.29 25.53
C PHE A 311 -12.53 7.19 26.72
N VAL A 312 -11.58 8.10 26.57
CA VAL A 312 -11.16 9.02 27.65
C VAL A 312 -11.20 10.49 27.24
N ALA A 313 -11.29 10.75 25.93
CA ALA A 313 -11.58 12.07 25.40
C ALA A 313 -12.43 11.95 24.12
N TYR A 314 -13.31 12.92 23.91
CA TYR A 314 -14.07 13.12 22.68
C TYR A 314 -14.27 14.63 22.47
N GLY A 315 -14.31 15.09 21.23
CA GLY A 315 -14.65 16.47 20.90
C GLY A 315 -14.58 16.74 19.40
N ARG A 316 -14.91 17.97 19.02
CA ARG A 316 -14.84 18.48 17.65
C ARG A 316 -13.79 19.56 17.53
N TRP A 317 -12.96 19.52 16.49
CA TRP A 317 -11.96 20.54 16.22
C TRP A 317 -12.09 21.08 14.80
N ASP A 318 -12.22 22.40 14.65
CA ASP A 318 -12.25 23.05 13.35
C ASP A 318 -10.84 23.27 12.79
N ARG A 319 -10.69 23.15 11.47
CA ARG A 319 -9.44 23.42 10.75
C ARG A 319 -8.86 24.79 11.12
N ALA A 320 -9.69 25.82 11.07
CA ALA A 320 -9.28 27.19 11.35
C ALA A 320 -8.74 27.37 12.78
N ALA A 321 -9.30 26.64 13.75
CA ALA A 321 -8.85 26.68 15.14
C ALA A 321 -7.46 26.06 15.30
N ILE A 322 -7.12 25.03 14.52
CA ILE A 322 -5.81 24.37 14.54
C ILE A 322 -4.75 25.18 13.77
N GLU A 323 -5.09 25.66 12.57
CA GLU A 323 -4.14 26.35 11.67
C GLU A 323 -3.80 27.78 12.13
N SER A 324 -4.72 28.48 12.79
CA SER A 324 -4.49 29.84 13.30
C SER A 324 -3.50 29.89 14.49
N ARG A 325 -3.21 28.75 15.11
CA ARG A 325 -2.38 28.67 16.33
C ARG A 325 -0.92 28.43 16.00
N ARG A 326 -0.05 29.02 16.82
CA ARG A 326 1.40 28.80 16.77
C ARG A 326 1.81 27.79 17.84
N TRP A 327 2.12 26.58 17.41
CA TRP A 327 2.63 25.50 18.26
C TRP A 327 4.14 25.66 18.43
N ARG A 328 4.62 25.86 19.67
CA ARG A 328 6.05 26.14 19.93
C ARG A 328 6.66 25.25 21.00
N THR A 329 5.86 24.84 21.98
CA THR A 329 6.33 24.16 23.19
C THR A 329 5.48 22.93 23.47
N ALA A 330 6.03 21.99 24.24
CA ALA A 330 5.30 20.79 24.66
C ALA A 330 3.98 21.11 25.39
N GLU A 331 3.92 22.22 26.14
CA GLU A 331 2.71 22.61 26.88
C GLU A 331 1.61 23.18 25.98
N ASP A 332 1.94 23.67 24.79
CA ASP A 332 0.92 24.14 23.84
C ASP A 332 -0.05 23.03 23.47
N ALA A 333 0.39 21.76 23.49
CA ALA A 333 -0.44 20.58 23.28
C ALA A 333 -1.68 20.54 24.18
N LEU A 334 -1.64 21.09 25.40
CA LEU A 334 -2.78 21.09 26.33
C LEU A 334 -3.93 22.00 25.88
N ARG A 335 -3.66 22.93 24.96
CA ARG A 335 -4.69 23.83 24.41
C ARG A 335 -5.76 23.11 23.61
N PHE A 336 -5.57 21.84 23.26
CA PHE A 336 -6.59 21.03 22.57
C PHE A 336 -7.92 21.02 23.34
N LEU A 337 -7.88 21.11 24.68
CA LEU A 337 -9.07 21.23 25.54
C LEU A 337 -9.83 22.54 25.35
N ASP A 338 -9.13 23.63 25.06
CA ASP A 338 -9.70 24.98 25.02
C ASP A 338 -10.17 25.39 23.61
N ILE A 339 -9.61 24.76 22.57
CA ILE A 339 -9.87 25.12 21.17
C ILE A 339 -10.87 24.20 20.48
N GLY A 340 -11.20 23.06 21.09
CA GLY A 340 -12.23 22.16 20.59
C GLY A 340 -13.62 22.59 21.06
N GLN A 341 -14.62 22.23 20.27
CA GLN A 341 -16.04 22.33 20.62
C GLN A 341 -16.48 21.04 21.32
N ASP A 342 -17.32 21.17 22.34
CA ASP A 342 -17.91 20.05 23.10
C ASP A 342 -16.89 19.02 23.60
N VAL A 343 -15.69 19.48 23.97
CA VAL A 343 -14.62 18.59 24.44
C VAL A 343 -14.98 18.00 25.80
N VAL A 344 -15.12 16.69 25.84
CA VAL A 344 -15.29 15.91 27.07
C VAL A 344 -14.03 15.11 27.31
N CYS A 345 -13.43 15.26 28.49
CA CYS A 345 -12.17 14.60 28.85
C CYS A 345 -12.21 14.09 30.29
N SER A 346 -12.21 12.76 30.48
CA SER A 346 -12.23 12.12 31.81
C SER A 346 -10.88 12.17 32.55
N VAL A 347 -9.85 12.68 31.88
CA VAL A 347 -8.47 12.80 32.39
C VAL A 347 -8.23 14.15 33.06
N THR A 348 -9.18 15.07 32.92
CA THR A 348 -9.19 16.37 33.59
C THR A 348 -10.43 16.54 34.47
N THR A 349 -10.33 17.39 35.48
CA THR A 349 -11.49 17.88 36.23
C THR A 349 -12.17 19.02 35.45
N ALA A 350 -13.38 19.40 35.83
CA ALA A 350 -14.07 20.57 35.28
C ALA A 350 -13.25 21.88 35.41
N SER A 351 -12.29 21.94 36.35
CA SER A 351 -11.36 23.05 36.54
C SER A 351 -10.05 22.94 35.73
N GLY A 352 -9.95 21.98 34.80
CA GLY A 352 -8.77 21.76 33.96
C GLY A 352 -7.57 21.11 34.67
N ASN A 353 -7.73 20.64 35.91
CA ASN A 353 -6.66 19.96 36.64
C ASN A 353 -6.61 18.47 36.29
N PRO A 354 -5.45 17.81 36.37
CA PRO A 354 -5.37 16.36 36.15
C PRO A 354 -6.28 15.59 37.11
N ALA A 355 -7.09 14.67 36.60
CA ALA A 355 -8.02 13.87 37.38
C ALA A 355 -7.29 12.91 38.33
N GLY A 356 -7.86 12.68 39.51
CA GLY A 356 -7.31 11.72 40.49
C GLY A 356 -7.54 10.27 40.10
N MET A 357 -8.53 9.99 39.24
CA MET A 357 -8.87 8.68 38.70
C MET A 357 -9.48 8.85 37.31
N ILE A 358 -9.02 8.05 36.35
CA ILE A 358 -9.52 8.07 34.97
C ILE A 358 -10.60 7.01 34.84
N LYS A 359 -11.74 7.42 34.28
CA LYS A 359 -12.89 6.55 33.99
C LYS A 359 -13.17 6.59 32.48
N PRO A 360 -13.73 5.53 31.90
CA PRO A 360 -14.23 5.60 30.53
C PRO A 360 -15.35 6.65 30.43
N LEU A 361 -15.46 7.30 29.28
CA LEU A 361 -16.59 8.14 28.92
C LEU A 361 -17.85 7.28 28.77
N ASP A 362 -18.99 7.87 29.11
CA ASP A 362 -20.31 7.27 28.90
C ASP A 362 -20.74 7.55 27.45
N THR A 363 -20.69 6.53 26.59
CA THR A 363 -20.97 6.63 25.15
C THR A 363 -22.43 7.00 24.89
N ASP A 364 -23.35 6.48 25.70
CA ASP A 364 -24.79 6.71 25.58
C ASP A 364 -25.17 8.18 25.81
N ARG A 365 -24.31 8.92 26.52
CA ARG A 365 -24.49 10.36 26.79
C ARG A 365 -23.83 11.26 25.76
N LEU A 366 -23.13 10.70 24.79
CA LEU A 366 -22.39 11.42 23.76
C LEU A 366 -22.85 10.94 22.38
N PRO A 367 -23.93 11.52 21.83
CA PRO A 367 -24.51 11.08 20.55
C PRO A 367 -23.49 11.04 19.42
N GLY A 368 -22.55 11.98 19.38
CA GLY A 368 -21.50 12.00 18.35
C GLY A 368 -20.42 10.93 18.53
N LEU A 369 -20.19 10.43 19.75
CA LEU A 369 -19.31 9.28 19.99
C LEU A 369 -20.02 7.97 19.65
N GLN A 370 -21.32 7.87 19.94
CA GLN A 370 -22.12 6.72 19.55
C GLN A 370 -22.25 6.62 18.02
N ALA A 371 -22.52 7.72 17.33
CA ALA A 371 -22.56 7.75 15.86
C ALA A 371 -21.21 7.33 15.23
N LEU A 372 -20.09 7.75 15.83
CA LEU A 372 -18.76 7.32 15.40
C LEU A 372 -18.55 5.82 15.59
N LEU A 373 -19.12 5.22 16.65
CA LEU A 373 -19.07 3.78 16.91
C LEU A 373 -20.00 2.99 15.99
N ASP A 374 -21.19 3.52 15.71
CA ASP A 374 -22.16 2.90 14.81
C ASP A 374 -21.62 2.82 13.37
N ASN A 375 -20.79 3.80 12.96
CA ASN A 375 -20.07 3.77 11.68
C ASN A 375 -18.88 2.78 11.66
N SER A 376 -18.53 2.19 12.81
CA SER A 376 -17.35 1.31 12.96
C SER A 376 -17.67 -0.19 13.00
N THR A 377 -18.87 -0.60 12.55
CA THR A 377 -19.48 -1.95 12.69
C THR A 377 -18.75 -3.17 12.09
N ASP A 378 -17.44 -3.11 11.87
CA ASP A 378 -16.58 -4.29 11.80
C ASP A 378 -15.71 -4.39 13.07
N GLU A 379 -16.25 -4.99 14.13
CA GLU A 379 -15.51 -5.21 15.39
C GLU A 379 -14.23 -6.07 15.20
N ALA A 380 -14.13 -6.85 14.12
CA ALA A 380 -12.92 -7.58 13.75
C ALA A 380 -11.86 -6.69 13.07
N GLY A 381 -12.30 -5.62 12.40
CA GLY A 381 -11.44 -4.76 11.57
C GLY A 381 -10.66 -3.72 12.37
N LEU A 382 -11.15 -3.26 13.53
CA LEU A 382 -10.47 -2.20 14.31
C LEU A 382 -9.13 -2.65 14.92
N ASP A 383 -9.01 -3.88 15.43
CA ASP A 383 -7.72 -4.38 15.95
C ASP A 383 -6.76 -4.81 14.81
N GLU A 384 -7.27 -5.25 13.65
CA GLU A 384 -6.47 -5.52 12.44
C GLU A 384 -5.97 -4.23 11.76
N SER A 385 -6.83 -3.24 11.56
CA SER A 385 -6.48 -1.96 10.93
C SER A 385 -5.54 -1.09 11.78
N LEU A 386 -5.59 -1.24 13.11
CA LEU A 386 -4.62 -0.61 14.02
C LEU A 386 -3.30 -1.39 14.15
N SER A 387 -3.20 -2.61 13.60
CA SER A 387 -2.00 -3.48 13.70
C SER A 387 -1.29 -3.75 12.37
N MET A 388 -1.95 -3.53 11.24
CA MET A 388 -1.42 -3.79 9.91
C MET A 388 -0.62 -2.60 9.38
N GLY A 389 0.66 -2.53 9.78
CA GLY A 389 1.68 -1.95 8.91
C GLY A 389 1.79 -2.84 7.67
N GLN A 390 0.98 -2.56 6.64
CA GLN A 390 1.04 -3.34 5.40
C GLN A 390 2.39 -3.09 4.73
N ASP A 391 3.10 -4.18 4.42
CA ASP A 391 4.21 -4.18 3.46
C ASP A 391 3.71 -3.54 2.17
N VAL A 392 4.10 -2.30 1.92
CA VAL A 392 3.79 -1.59 0.67
C VAL A 392 4.37 -2.42 -0.47
N PRO A 393 3.56 -3.06 -1.33
CA PRO A 393 4.08 -3.81 -2.44
C PRO A 393 4.95 -2.88 -3.29
N ALA A 394 6.10 -3.39 -3.75
CA ALA A 394 7.00 -2.63 -4.61
C ALA A 394 6.19 -2.03 -5.76
N ARG A 395 6.17 -0.69 -5.86
CA ARG A 395 5.43 0.05 -6.89
C ARG A 395 5.75 -0.55 -8.26
N ALA A 396 4.75 -1.17 -8.89
CA ALA A 396 4.87 -1.61 -10.27
C ALA A 396 5.24 -0.43 -11.18
N GLU A 397 6.10 -0.65 -12.17
CA GLU A 397 6.43 0.40 -13.14
C GLU A 397 5.14 0.86 -13.85
N PRO A 398 4.84 2.17 -13.89
CA PRO A 398 3.58 2.68 -14.45
C PRO A 398 3.49 2.50 -15.97
N TYR A 399 4.62 2.25 -16.62
CA TYR A 399 4.76 2.16 -18.08
C TYR A 399 5.56 0.91 -18.48
N PRO A 400 5.02 -0.31 -18.30
CA PRO A 400 5.72 -1.50 -18.74
C PRO A 400 5.84 -1.46 -20.26
N VAL A 401 7.07 -1.40 -20.79
CA VAL A 401 7.32 -1.37 -22.23
C VAL A 401 7.11 -2.78 -22.78
N ARG A 402 6.23 -2.91 -23.78
CA ARG A 402 5.98 -4.19 -24.46
C ARG A 402 7.17 -4.50 -25.36
N SER A 403 7.61 -5.76 -25.42
CA SER A 403 8.70 -6.18 -26.31
C SER A 403 8.28 -6.21 -27.78
N PHE A 404 9.24 -6.16 -28.71
CA PHE A 404 8.93 -6.25 -30.13
C PHE A 404 8.28 -7.59 -30.52
N ALA A 405 8.69 -8.69 -29.89
CA ALA A 405 8.10 -10.01 -30.14
C ALA A 405 6.61 -10.05 -29.75
N GLN A 406 6.25 -9.51 -28.58
CA GLN A 406 4.86 -9.40 -28.13
C GLN A 406 4.06 -8.49 -29.07
N TRP A 407 4.60 -7.31 -29.42
CA TRP A 407 3.96 -6.42 -30.39
C TRP A 407 3.76 -7.12 -31.73
N LYS A 408 4.73 -7.91 -32.23
CA LYS A 408 4.61 -8.59 -33.52
C LYS A 408 3.59 -9.74 -33.48
N GLN A 409 3.49 -10.45 -32.36
CA GLN A 409 2.45 -11.46 -32.13
C GLN A 409 1.05 -10.81 -32.10
N GLU A 410 0.92 -9.68 -31.42
CA GLU A 410 -0.33 -8.89 -31.33
C GLU A 410 -0.65 -8.14 -32.63
N ALA A 411 0.36 -7.70 -33.39
CA ALA A 411 0.18 -7.06 -34.70
C ALA A 411 -0.11 -8.07 -35.81
N GLY A 412 0.42 -9.30 -35.68
CA GLY A 412 0.03 -10.46 -36.48
C GLY A 412 -1.36 -10.98 -36.13
N ALA A 413 -1.81 -10.77 -34.90
CA ALA A 413 -3.21 -10.85 -34.49
C ALA A 413 -3.94 -9.53 -34.82
N ALA A 414 -4.10 -9.25 -36.12
CA ALA A 414 -4.62 -7.99 -36.69
C ALA A 414 -5.40 -7.09 -35.71
N PRO A 415 -4.89 -5.88 -35.39
CA PRO A 415 -5.70 -4.88 -34.69
C PRO A 415 -6.81 -4.46 -35.64
N LEU A 416 -8.06 -4.68 -35.23
CA LEU A 416 -9.20 -4.17 -35.96
C LEU A 416 -9.11 -2.64 -36.02
N PRO A 417 -9.29 -2.03 -37.20
CA PRO A 417 -9.43 -0.58 -37.28
C PRO A 417 -10.64 -0.16 -36.44
N PRO A 418 -10.71 1.09 -35.94
CA PRO A 418 -11.97 1.61 -35.43
C PRO A 418 -12.97 1.55 -36.58
N PHE A 419 -13.86 0.56 -36.56
CA PHE A 419 -14.95 0.49 -37.52
C PHE A 419 -15.78 1.74 -37.33
N GLN A 420 -15.85 2.58 -38.37
CA GLN A 420 -17.03 3.39 -38.58
C GLN A 420 -18.18 2.39 -38.71
N SER A 421 -18.93 2.20 -37.63
CA SER A 421 -20.04 1.26 -37.61
C SER A 421 -21.17 1.86 -38.45
N ALA A 422 -21.43 1.25 -39.61
CA ALA A 422 -22.82 1.12 -40.02
C ALA A 422 -23.61 0.57 -38.81
N PRO A 423 -24.82 1.07 -38.53
CA PRO A 423 -25.59 0.62 -37.37
C PRO A 423 -25.72 -0.91 -37.39
N PRO A 424 -25.58 -1.58 -36.23
CA PRO A 424 -25.64 -3.03 -36.17
C PRO A 424 -27.00 -3.52 -36.66
N MET A 425 -27.01 -4.61 -37.42
CA MET A 425 -28.23 -5.27 -37.82
C MET A 425 -28.91 -5.87 -36.58
N THR A 426 -30.05 -5.33 -36.19
CA THR A 426 -30.83 -5.88 -35.07
C THR A 426 -31.49 -7.20 -35.49
N LEU A 427 -31.31 -8.25 -34.68
CA LEU A 427 -31.93 -9.55 -34.87
C LEU A 427 -33.13 -9.71 -33.94
N ALA A 428 -34.25 -10.23 -34.45
CA ALA A 428 -35.37 -10.68 -33.64
C ALA A 428 -35.12 -12.10 -33.08
N PRO A 429 -35.77 -12.49 -31.97
CA PRO A 429 -35.73 -13.88 -31.50
C PRO A 429 -36.10 -14.87 -32.62
N GLY A 430 -35.28 -15.91 -32.80
CA GLY A 430 -35.40 -16.92 -33.86
C GLY A 430 -34.84 -16.49 -35.23
N GLN A 431 -34.49 -15.23 -35.44
CA GLN A 431 -33.98 -14.74 -36.72
C GLN A 431 -32.58 -15.31 -37.00
N ALA A 432 -32.39 -15.83 -38.21
CA ALA A 432 -31.12 -16.37 -38.68
C ALA A 432 -30.59 -15.61 -39.89
N VAL A 433 -29.29 -15.32 -39.90
CA VAL A 433 -28.57 -14.64 -40.99
C VAL A 433 -27.35 -15.46 -41.40
N VAL A 434 -26.99 -15.40 -42.69
CA VAL A 434 -25.74 -16.00 -43.18
C VAL A 434 -24.60 -15.06 -42.84
N LEU A 435 -23.52 -15.59 -42.26
CA LEU A 435 -22.35 -14.80 -41.93
C LEU A 435 -21.47 -14.57 -43.18
N PRO A 436 -21.01 -13.33 -43.41
CA PRO A 436 -20.04 -13.04 -44.47
C PRO A 436 -18.70 -13.74 -44.18
N GLU A 437 -17.91 -13.97 -45.23
CA GLU A 437 -16.62 -14.68 -45.13
C GLU A 437 -15.64 -13.97 -44.17
N GLY A 438 -15.68 -12.64 -44.11
CA GLY A 438 -14.87 -11.84 -43.18
C GLY A 438 -15.18 -12.18 -41.72
N ALA A 439 -16.45 -12.26 -41.34
CA ALA A 439 -16.87 -12.68 -39.99
C ALA A 439 -16.40 -14.11 -39.63
N LEU A 440 -16.09 -14.98 -40.59
CA LEU A 440 -15.58 -16.32 -40.27
C LEU A 440 -14.14 -16.29 -39.74
N GLN A 441 -13.35 -15.30 -40.15
CA GLN A 441 -11.97 -15.15 -39.71
C GLN A 441 -11.84 -14.60 -38.30
N GLY A 442 -12.87 -13.91 -37.80
CA GLY A 442 -12.91 -13.42 -36.44
C GLY A 442 -14.23 -12.71 -36.12
N LEU A 443 -14.78 -13.04 -34.96
CA LEU A 443 -15.98 -12.46 -34.38
C LEU A 443 -15.70 -12.09 -32.93
N LEU A 444 -15.99 -10.85 -32.58
CA LEU A 444 -16.03 -10.37 -31.20
C LEU A 444 -17.47 -10.40 -30.72
N ALA A 445 -17.78 -11.24 -29.74
CA ALA A 445 -19.03 -11.19 -29.00
C ALA A 445 -18.83 -10.30 -27.76
N ALA A 446 -19.73 -9.36 -27.54
CA ALA A 446 -19.78 -8.50 -26.36
C ALA A 446 -21.20 -8.50 -25.80
N PHE A 447 -21.35 -8.92 -24.55
CA PHE A 447 -22.62 -8.89 -23.84
C PHE A 447 -22.58 -7.82 -22.77
N SER A 448 -23.32 -6.73 -22.97
CA SER A 448 -23.43 -5.61 -22.03
C SER A 448 -24.73 -5.70 -21.23
N PHE A 449 -24.66 -5.46 -19.93
CA PHE A 449 -25.79 -5.58 -19.01
C PHE A 449 -25.58 -4.76 -17.72
N SER A 450 -26.63 -4.59 -16.92
CA SER A 450 -26.61 -3.90 -15.63
C SER A 450 -27.62 -4.53 -14.67
N GLY A 451 -27.58 -4.16 -13.38
CA GLY A 451 -28.61 -4.51 -12.39
C GLY A 451 -28.44 -5.87 -11.69
N ALA A 452 -27.81 -6.85 -12.34
CA ALA A 452 -27.41 -8.12 -11.73
C ALA A 452 -26.16 -8.66 -12.41
N ASP A 453 -25.52 -9.65 -11.79
CA ASP A 453 -24.32 -10.25 -12.36
C ASP A 453 -24.62 -11.47 -13.23
N ALA A 454 -23.90 -11.61 -14.35
CA ALA A 454 -24.01 -12.71 -15.29
C ALA A 454 -22.67 -13.00 -15.98
N ASP A 455 -22.36 -14.29 -16.15
CA ASP A 455 -21.15 -14.77 -16.81
C ASP A 455 -21.45 -15.27 -18.22
N LEU A 456 -20.59 -14.92 -19.18
CA LEU A 456 -20.65 -15.41 -20.56
C LEU A 456 -19.94 -16.76 -20.69
N THR A 457 -20.59 -17.73 -21.34
CA THR A 457 -20.02 -19.04 -21.64
C THR A 457 -20.22 -19.42 -23.11
N LEU A 458 -19.36 -20.30 -23.61
CA LEU A 458 -19.43 -20.83 -24.97
C LEU A 458 -19.45 -22.35 -24.94
N LEU A 459 -20.36 -22.99 -25.68
CA LEU A 459 -20.37 -24.44 -25.87
C LEU A 459 -20.11 -24.77 -27.33
N LEU A 460 -19.07 -25.55 -27.61
CA LEU A 460 -18.70 -25.98 -28.95
C LEU A 460 -19.23 -27.41 -29.16
N THR A 461 -20.23 -27.55 -30.02
CA THR A 461 -20.99 -28.79 -30.13
C THR A 461 -20.88 -29.43 -31.52
N GLY A 462 -20.99 -30.77 -31.53
CA GLY A 462 -21.11 -31.56 -32.74
C GLY A 462 -22.51 -31.50 -33.36
N SER A 463 -22.74 -32.30 -34.40
CA SER A 463 -24.04 -32.39 -35.10
C SER A 463 -25.18 -32.84 -34.18
N ASN A 464 -24.86 -33.67 -33.17
CA ASN A 464 -25.76 -34.14 -32.11
C ASN A 464 -26.13 -33.06 -31.10
N GLY A 465 -25.55 -31.85 -31.18
CA GLY A 465 -25.80 -30.77 -30.23
C GLY A 465 -25.12 -30.95 -28.87
N GLN A 466 -24.18 -31.89 -28.76
CA GLN A 466 -23.40 -32.14 -27.55
C GLN A 466 -21.94 -31.71 -27.72
N VAL A 467 -21.30 -31.32 -26.61
CA VAL A 467 -19.84 -31.13 -26.56
C VAL A 467 -19.12 -32.47 -26.74
N ALA A 468 -17.92 -32.48 -27.32
CA ALA A 468 -17.16 -33.74 -27.45
C ALA A 468 -16.43 -34.14 -26.14
N GLY A 469 -16.22 -33.17 -25.25
CA GLY A 469 -15.64 -33.31 -23.92
C GLY A 469 -15.55 -31.95 -23.24
N ASP A 470 -15.04 -31.93 -22.00
CA ASP A 470 -15.01 -30.72 -21.18
C ASP A 470 -14.19 -29.58 -21.81
N ASP A 471 -13.16 -29.91 -22.61
CA ASP A 471 -12.32 -28.97 -23.36
C ASP A 471 -13.11 -28.09 -24.38
N ASP A 472 -14.32 -28.51 -24.75
CA ASP A 472 -15.20 -27.79 -25.67
C ASP A 472 -16.23 -26.88 -24.95
N PHE A 473 -16.14 -26.79 -23.62
CA PHE A 473 -16.91 -25.86 -22.81
C PHE A 473 -16.02 -24.72 -22.31
N VAL A 474 -16.30 -23.49 -22.76
CA VAL A 474 -15.52 -22.30 -22.40
C VAL A 474 -16.29 -21.49 -21.37
N PHE A 475 -15.68 -21.30 -20.21
CA PHE A 475 -16.20 -20.56 -19.06
C PHE A 475 -15.05 -19.91 -18.29
N TYR A 476 -15.32 -19.15 -17.24
CA TYR A 476 -14.28 -18.34 -16.56
C TYR A 476 -13.04 -19.14 -16.11
N ASN A 477 -13.21 -20.39 -15.67
CA ASN A 477 -12.10 -21.26 -15.23
C ASN A 477 -11.39 -22.00 -16.39
N GLN A 478 -12.02 -22.03 -17.57
CA GLN A 478 -11.46 -22.57 -18.80
C GLN A 478 -11.68 -21.56 -19.94
N PRO A 479 -10.88 -20.47 -20.00
CA PRO A 479 -11.21 -19.31 -20.80
C PRO A 479 -10.92 -19.47 -22.29
N PHE A 480 -10.48 -20.63 -22.76
CA PHE A 480 -10.30 -20.90 -24.19
C PHE A 480 -10.48 -22.38 -24.53
N ALA A 481 -10.88 -22.65 -25.77
CA ALA A 481 -10.93 -23.96 -26.38
C ALA A 481 -10.22 -23.95 -27.75
N LEU A 482 -9.81 -25.13 -28.22
CA LEU A 482 -9.30 -25.36 -29.59
C LEU A 482 -8.17 -24.39 -29.99
N GLN A 483 -7.11 -24.35 -29.17
CA GLN A 483 -5.94 -23.48 -29.38
C GLN A 483 -6.30 -21.98 -29.48
N GLY A 484 -7.40 -21.56 -28.87
CA GLY A 484 -7.85 -20.16 -28.84
C GLY A 484 -8.84 -19.79 -29.95
N ALA A 485 -9.30 -20.74 -30.76
CA ALA A 485 -10.34 -20.49 -31.76
C ALA A 485 -11.68 -20.05 -31.13
N ALA A 486 -11.94 -20.43 -29.87
CA ALA A 486 -12.96 -19.82 -29.03
C ALA A 486 -12.34 -19.41 -27.70
N ARG A 487 -12.51 -18.14 -27.31
CA ARG A 487 -11.83 -17.58 -26.14
C ARG A 487 -12.66 -16.52 -25.44
N LEU A 488 -12.76 -16.57 -24.12
CA LEU A 488 -13.22 -15.47 -23.29
C LEU A 488 -12.11 -14.42 -23.14
N LEU A 489 -12.47 -13.16 -23.32
CA LEU A 489 -11.59 -11.99 -23.17
C LEU A 489 -11.76 -11.30 -21.82
N GLY A 490 -12.68 -11.82 -20.99
CA GLY A 490 -12.97 -11.35 -19.65
C GLY A 490 -13.92 -10.17 -19.59
N LYS A 491 -14.44 -9.99 -18.39
CA LYS A 491 -15.39 -8.95 -18.00
C LYS A 491 -14.74 -7.59 -17.83
N ARG A 492 -15.44 -6.54 -18.24
CA ARG A 492 -15.10 -5.15 -17.97
C ARG A 492 -16.30 -4.44 -17.36
N SER A 493 -16.12 -3.74 -16.26
CA SER A 493 -17.17 -2.94 -15.63
C SER A 493 -16.87 -1.45 -15.78
N GLU A 494 -17.87 -0.68 -16.23
CA GLU A 494 -17.85 0.77 -16.36
C GLU A 494 -19.09 1.34 -15.66
N GLY A 495 -18.89 1.90 -14.45
CA GLY A 495 -20.00 2.32 -13.60
C GLY A 495 -20.92 1.13 -13.25
N MET A 496 -22.22 1.29 -13.50
CA MET A 496 -23.23 0.22 -13.27
C MET A 496 -23.37 -0.78 -14.43
N CYS A 497 -22.62 -0.59 -15.53
CA CYS A 497 -22.69 -1.44 -16.70
C CYS A 497 -21.50 -2.41 -16.74
N SER A 498 -21.78 -3.71 -16.85
CA SER A 498 -20.77 -4.74 -17.08
C SER A 498 -20.85 -5.23 -18.52
N THR A 499 -19.69 -5.54 -19.10
CA THR A 499 -19.58 -6.12 -20.44
C THR A 499 -18.68 -7.34 -20.41
N GLU A 500 -19.26 -8.50 -20.72
CA GLU A 500 -18.55 -9.76 -20.96
C GLU A 500 -18.15 -9.88 -22.43
N ARG A 501 -16.98 -10.45 -22.72
CA ARG A 501 -16.43 -10.50 -24.08
C ARG A 501 -15.85 -11.85 -24.46
N ALA A 502 -16.02 -12.23 -25.72
CA ALA A 502 -15.43 -13.42 -26.31
C ALA A 502 -14.94 -13.19 -27.74
N ALA A 503 -13.86 -13.87 -28.14
CA ALA A 503 -13.36 -13.97 -29.49
C ALA A 503 -13.64 -15.36 -30.08
N LEU A 504 -14.11 -15.38 -31.33
CA LEU A 504 -14.45 -16.59 -32.08
C LEU A 504 -13.80 -16.56 -33.47
N HIS A 505 -13.03 -17.58 -33.83
CA HIS A 505 -12.42 -17.76 -35.14
C HIS A 505 -13.05 -18.99 -35.82
N LEU A 506 -14.21 -18.81 -36.45
CA LEU A 506 -15.02 -19.91 -36.99
C LEU A 506 -14.29 -20.72 -38.07
N SER A 507 -13.44 -20.07 -38.87
CA SER A 507 -12.63 -20.73 -39.90
C SER A 507 -11.51 -21.61 -39.33
N ALA A 508 -11.13 -21.39 -38.07
CA ALA A 508 -10.13 -22.21 -37.36
C ALA A 508 -10.77 -23.37 -36.57
N LEU A 509 -12.11 -23.46 -36.51
CA LEU A 509 -12.79 -24.55 -35.85
C LEU A 509 -12.67 -25.85 -36.67
N PRO A 510 -12.29 -26.98 -36.05
CA PRO A 510 -12.23 -28.26 -36.72
C PRO A 510 -13.63 -28.68 -37.18
N ASP A 511 -13.71 -29.49 -38.24
CA ASP A 511 -14.99 -29.89 -38.84
C ASP A 511 -15.90 -30.68 -37.89
N ARG A 512 -15.36 -31.22 -36.79
CA ARG A 512 -16.20 -31.83 -35.74
C ARG A 512 -17.13 -30.81 -35.05
N VAL A 513 -16.77 -29.54 -35.01
CA VAL A 513 -17.58 -28.48 -34.40
C VAL A 513 -18.58 -27.97 -35.44
N GLN A 514 -19.84 -28.27 -35.20
CA GLN A 514 -20.96 -27.93 -36.07
C GLN A 514 -21.72 -26.70 -35.56
N ARG A 515 -21.68 -26.44 -34.25
CA ARG A 515 -22.30 -25.24 -33.66
C ARG A 515 -21.44 -24.66 -32.52
N VAL A 516 -21.50 -23.34 -32.35
CA VAL A 516 -20.99 -22.61 -31.19
C VAL A 516 -22.18 -21.91 -30.54
N ILE A 517 -22.46 -22.24 -29.30
CA ILE A 517 -23.56 -21.69 -28.52
C ILE A 517 -23.00 -20.58 -27.64
N VAL A 518 -23.61 -19.40 -27.68
CA VAL A 518 -23.26 -18.23 -26.86
C VAL A 518 -24.34 -18.06 -25.79
N SER A 519 -23.97 -18.30 -24.54
CA SER A 519 -24.89 -18.32 -23.40
C SER A 519 -24.43 -17.43 -22.26
N ILE A 520 -25.38 -17.03 -21.42
CA ILE A 520 -25.12 -16.38 -20.14
C ILE A 520 -25.67 -17.22 -18.99
N ASN A 521 -25.04 -17.10 -17.83
CA ASN A 521 -25.51 -17.70 -16.59
C ASN A 521 -25.50 -16.66 -15.48
N MET A 522 -26.55 -16.64 -14.67
CA MET A 522 -26.62 -15.79 -13.49
C MET A 522 -25.75 -16.36 -12.37
N ASP A 523 -25.16 -15.48 -11.56
CA ASP A 523 -24.43 -15.88 -10.35
C ASP A 523 -25.38 -16.64 -9.39
N VAL A 524 -24.98 -17.88 -9.06
CA VAL A 524 -25.75 -18.82 -8.25
C VAL A 524 -25.94 -18.29 -6.83
N ASP A 525 -24.95 -17.60 -6.29
CA ASP A 525 -24.90 -17.15 -4.88
C ASP A 525 -25.85 -15.97 -4.62
N THR A 526 -26.19 -15.22 -5.67
CA THR A 526 -27.08 -14.05 -5.53
C THR A 526 -28.57 -14.39 -5.53
N GLY A 527 -28.95 -15.60 -5.97
CA GLY A 527 -30.35 -16.00 -6.15
C GLY A 527 -31.12 -15.19 -7.22
N ARG A 528 -30.42 -14.39 -8.03
CA ARG A 528 -31.03 -13.55 -9.08
C ARG A 528 -31.30 -14.33 -10.36
N THR A 529 -32.25 -13.86 -11.15
CA THR A 529 -32.66 -14.45 -12.44
C THR A 529 -32.37 -13.47 -13.59
N CYS A 530 -32.44 -13.94 -14.83
CA CYS A 530 -32.20 -13.09 -16.00
C CYS A 530 -33.18 -11.90 -16.07
N GLY A 531 -34.33 -11.96 -15.39
CA GLY A 531 -35.24 -10.82 -15.24
C GLY A 531 -34.67 -9.63 -14.45
N ALA A 532 -33.59 -9.83 -13.68
CA ALA A 532 -32.88 -8.76 -12.97
C ALA A 532 -31.86 -8.03 -13.87
N LEU A 533 -31.58 -8.54 -15.07
CA LEU A 533 -30.70 -7.89 -16.03
C LEU A 533 -31.41 -6.72 -16.70
N THR A 534 -30.81 -5.54 -16.60
CA THR A 534 -31.22 -4.32 -17.29
C THR A 534 -30.22 -3.98 -18.38
N HIS A 535 -30.65 -3.31 -19.44
CA HIS A 535 -29.81 -2.96 -20.59
C HIS A 535 -29.06 -4.15 -21.22
N ALA A 536 -29.62 -5.37 -21.15
CA ALA A 536 -29.03 -6.57 -21.73
C ALA A 536 -28.96 -6.48 -23.26
N VAL A 537 -27.75 -6.53 -23.82
CA VAL A 537 -27.49 -6.47 -25.25
C VAL A 537 -26.32 -7.38 -25.61
N LEU A 538 -26.55 -8.36 -26.49
CA LEU A 538 -25.50 -9.12 -27.15
C LEU A 538 -25.16 -8.46 -28.48
N ARG A 539 -23.90 -8.09 -28.67
CA ARG A 539 -23.36 -7.59 -29.94
C ARG A 539 -22.33 -8.58 -30.48
N LEU A 540 -22.47 -8.98 -31.74
CA LEU A 540 -21.43 -9.71 -32.47
C LEU A 540 -20.87 -8.79 -33.55
N GLN A 541 -19.55 -8.70 -33.63
CA GLN A 541 -18.85 -7.85 -34.60
C GLN A 541 -17.80 -8.67 -35.36
N GLY A 542 -17.94 -8.72 -36.68
CA GLY A 542 -16.98 -9.35 -37.58
C GLY A 542 -15.78 -8.44 -37.83
N VAL A 543 -14.65 -9.05 -38.20
CA VAL A 543 -13.43 -8.31 -38.60
C VAL A 543 -13.57 -7.55 -39.92
N ASP A 544 -14.70 -7.70 -40.62
CA ASP A 544 -15.05 -6.92 -41.81
C ASP A 544 -15.92 -5.69 -41.49
N GLY A 545 -16.24 -5.47 -40.21
CA GLY A 545 -17.05 -4.35 -39.73
C GLY A 545 -18.55 -4.62 -39.70
N THR A 546 -18.98 -5.78 -40.21
CA THR A 546 -20.37 -6.21 -40.08
C THR A 546 -20.68 -6.44 -38.61
N SER A 547 -21.81 -5.94 -38.13
CA SER A 547 -22.21 -6.12 -36.74
C SER A 547 -23.69 -6.49 -36.62
N TRP A 548 -23.98 -7.31 -35.63
CA TRP A 548 -25.32 -7.78 -35.27
C TRP A 548 -25.59 -7.46 -33.81
N GLU A 549 -26.82 -7.08 -33.51
CA GLU A 549 -27.26 -6.80 -32.15
C GLU A 549 -28.50 -7.64 -31.84
N PHE A 550 -28.51 -8.28 -30.66
CA PHE A 550 -29.67 -8.99 -30.13
C PHE A 550 -29.94 -8.52 -28.70
N ARG A 551 -31.21 -8.21 -28.41
CA ARG A 551 -31.68 -7.88 -27.07
C ARG A 551 -32.47 -9.08 -26.55
N PRO A 552 -31.89 -9.88 -25.65
CA PRO A 552 -32.62 -11.02 -25.09
C PRO A 552 -33.86 -10.55 -24.33
N PRO A 553 -34.97 -11.31 -24.37
CA PRO A 553 -36.14 -11.02 -23.56
C PRO A 553 -35.79 -11.13 -22.07
N ALA A 554 -36.28 -10.21 -21.26
CA ALA A 554 -36.21 -10.35 -19.81
C ALA A 554 -37.19 -11.45 -19.38
N ASP A 555 -36.68 -12.47 -18.70
CA ASP A 555 -37.49 -13.57 -18.19
C ASP A 555 -37.13 -13.83 -16.72
N PRO A 556 -38.07 -13.60 -15.78
CA PRO A 556 -37.82 -13.75 -14.36
C PRO A 556 -37.72 -15.21 -13.90
N ALA A 557 -38.07 -16.18 -14.75
CA ALA A 557 -38.09 -17.60 -14.41
C ALA A 557 -36.79 -18.35 -14.74
N ILE A 558 -35.85 -17.73 -15.44
CA ILE A 558 -34.65 -18.41 -15.97
C ILE A 558 -33.38 -17.87 -15.32
N ARG A 559 -32.42 -18.77 -15.09
CA ARG A 559 -31.10 -18.47 -14.48
C ARG A 559 -29.94 -18.68 -15.44
N ALA A 560 -30.19 -19.27 -16.60
CA ALA A 560 -29.26 -19.36 -17.72
C ALA A 560 -30.02 -19.12 -19.02
N MET A 561 -29.35 -18.56 -20.03
CA MET A 561 -29.95 -18.27 -21.33
C MET A 561 -28.97 -18.45 -22.48
N VAL A 562 -29.41 -19.13 -23.54
CA VAL A 562 -28.75 -19.11 -24.85
C VAL A 562 -29.23 -17.88 -25.61
N MET A 563 -28.32 -16.95 -25.85
CA MET A 563 -28.61 -15.71 -26.57
C MET A 563 -28.49 -15.90 -28.07
N ALA A 564 -27.47 -16.63 -28.52
CA ALA A 564 -27.23 -16.87 -29.94
C ALA A 564 -26.55 -18.22 -30.20
N GLU A 565 -26.78 -18.75 -31.39
CA GLU A 565 -26.05 -19.90 -31.92
C GLU A 565 -25.40 -19.54 -33.26
N LEU A 566 -24.15 -19.93 -33.43
CA LEU A 566 -23.45 -19.94 -34.71
C LEU A 566 -23.41 -21.38 -35.18
N TYR A 567 -23.86 -21.69 -36.40
CA TYR A 567 -23.91 -23.06 -36.88
C TYR A 567 -23.56 -23.21 -38.35
N ARG A 568 -22.95 -24.34 -38.71
CA ARG A 568 -22.69 -24.72 -40.09
C ARG A 568 -23.99 -25.11 -40.81
N HIS A 569 -24.13 -24.68 -42.05
CA HIS A 569 -25.25 -24.97 -42.93
C HIS A 569 -24.75 -25.13 -44.37
N THR A 570 -25.56 -25.73 -45.25
CA THR A 570 -25.26 -25.81 -46.69
C THR A 570 -26.24 -24.92 -47.45
N LEU A 571 -25.72 -23.95 -48.21
CA LEU A 571 -26.52 -23.09 -49.08
C LEU A 571 -25.97 -23.20 -50.49
N ASP A 572 -26.82 -23.55 -51.46
CA ASP A 572 -26.45 -23.72 -52.88
C ASP A 572 -25.22 -24.63 -53.08
N GLY A 573 -25.14 -25.71 -52.29
CA GLY A 573 -24.03 -26.68 -52.34
C GLY A 573 -22.73 -26.21 -51.69
N ARG A 574 -22.68 -25.02 -51.06
CA ARG A 574 -21.50 -24.49 -50.36
C ARG A 574 -21.69 -24.51 -48.84
N PRO A 575 -20.66 -24.86 -48.05
CA PRO A 575 -20.70 -24.74 -46.60
C PRO A 575 -20.68 -23.25 -46.21
N VAL A 576 -21.62 -22.85 -45.37
CA VAL A 576 -21.74 -21.49 -44.83
C VAL A 576 -21.98 -21.55 -43.33
N TRP A 577 -21.59 -20.52 -42.59
CA TRP A 577 -22.03 -20.35 -41.21
C TRP A 577 -23.23 -19.43 -41.13
N LYS A 578 -24.16 -19.74 -40.24
CA LYS A 578 -25.32 -18.91 -39.92
C LYS A 578 -25.28 -18.51 -38.46
N LEU A 579 -25.66 -17.28 -38.18
CA LEU A 579 -25.93 -16.76 -36.84
C LEU A 579 -27.44 -16.77 -36.62
N ARG A 580 -27.92 -17.38 -35.54
CA ARG A 580 -29.32 -17.31 -35.12
C ARG A 580 -29.42 -16.73 -33.70
N ALA A 581 -30.25 -15.70 -33.53
CA ALA A 581 -30.62 -15.20 -32.22
C ALA A 581 -31.73 -16.09 -31.62
N LEU A 582 -31.68 -16.42 -30.33
CA LEU A 582 -32.63 -17.33 -29.68
C LEU A 582 -33.34 -16.66 -28.50
N GLY A 583 -32.62 -16.45 -27.39
CA GLY A 583 -33.23 -16.02 -26.12
C GLY A 583 -33.92 -17.15 -25.36
N GLN A 584 -33.48 -18.40 -25.53
CA GLN A 584 -34.03 -19.56 -24.83
C GLN A 584 -33.39 -19.68 -23.45
N GLY A 585 -34.20 -19.92 -22.41
CA GLY A 585 -33.73 -19.96 -21.02
C GLY A 585 -33.95 -21.28 -20.29
N TRP A 586 -33.20 -21.47 -19.22
CA TRP A 586 -33.26 -22.62 -18.31
C TRP A 586 -33.47 -22.13 -16.87
N ALA A 587 -34.50 -22.66 -16.21
CA ALA A 587 -34.79 -22.37 -14.81
C ALA A 587 -33.72 -22.95 -13.86
N ASP A 588 -33.22 -24.14 -14.20
CA ASP A 588 -32.20 -24.87 -13.44
C ASP A 588 -30.79 -24.28 -13.58
N GLY A 589 -30.65 -23.12 -14.23
CA GLY A 589 -29.39 -22.40 -14.39
C GLY A 589 -28.39 -23.13 -15.29
N LEU A 590 -27.11 -22.89 -15.03
CA LEU A 590 -26.01 -23.45 -15.82
C LEU A 590 -26.05 -24.99 -15.83
N ASP A 591 -26.45 -25.61 -14.73
CA ASP A 591 -26.51 -27.08 -14.63
C ASP A 591 -27.48 -27.69 -15.64
N GLY A 592 -28.68 -27.09 -15.76
CA GLY A 592 -29.67 -27.52 -16.75
C GLY A 592 -29.20 -27.31 -18.18
N LEU A 593 -28.57 -26.16 -18.44
CA LEU A 593 -28.00 -25.84 -19.76
C LEU A 593 -26.89 -26.83 -20.13
N ALA A 594 -25.92 -27.04 -19.25
CA ALA A 594 -24.77 -27.91 -19.44
C ALA A 594 -25.18 -29.37 -19.69
N ARG A 595 -26.11 -29.91 -18.89
CA ARG A 595 -26.66 -31.27 -19.10
C ARG A 595 -27.37 -31.42 -20.44
N SER A 596 -28.10 -30.39 -20.89
CA SER A 596 -28.77 -30.42 -22.19
C SER A 596 -27.81 -30.48 -23.38
N HIS A 597 -26.54 -30.11 -23.17
CA HIS A 597 -25.46 -30.13 -24.14
C HIS A 597 -24.37 -31.18 -23.84
N GLY A 598 -24.65 -32.15 -22.97
CA GLY A 598 -23.78 -33.30 -22.72
C GLY A 598 -22.54 -33.02 -21.87
N VAL A 599 -22.53 -31.92 -21.10
CA VAL A 599 -21.48 -31.65 -20.12
C VAL A 599 -21.81 -32.40 -18.83
N HIS A 600 -20.84 -33.16 -18.30
CA HIS A 600 -20.96 -33.81 -16.99
C HIS A 600 -20.50 -32.84 -15.90
N ILE A 601 -21.41 -32.50 -14.97
CA ILE A 601 -21.12 -31.69 -13.79
C ILE A 601 -21.21 -32.64 -12.60
N ASP A 602 -20.07 -32.91 -11.97
CA ASP A 602 -19.96 -33.72 -10.75
C ASP A 602 -20.19 -32.91 -9.47
#